data_AF-A0A848TSX9-F1
#
_entry.id   AF-A0A848TSX9-F1
#
_cell.length_a   1.000
_cell.length_b   1.000
_cell.length_c   1.000
_cell.angle_alpha   90.00
_cell.angle_beta   90.00
_cell.angle_gamma   90.00
#
_symmetry.space_group_name_H-M   'P 1'
#
loop_
_entity.id
_entity.type
_entity.pdbx_description
1 polymer ?
#
loop_
_entity_poly.entity_id
_entity_poly.type
_entity_poly.pdbx_seq_one_letter_code
_entity_poly.pdbx_strand_id
1 'polypeptide(L)'
;MKNKIGLLIAILLLGYGLVRIGVGGSLLAQTMELINFPELAEATLEVKEFINTRANEQLVPFSVKGYYTYILIMGILLSIGAFYTIVRKRWGFVLLWLYIGMHAALFINFLEINPKIIVLVLQVILLFTLKHLRPPKPLN
;
A
#
# COMPACT_ATOMS: atom_id res chain seq x y z
N MET A 1 15.50 17.50 -16.65
CA MET A 1 15.73 16.18 -16.03
C MET A 1 14.91 15.95 -14.76
N LYS A 2 14.90 16.89 -13.79
CA LYS A 2 14.14 16.78 -12.52
C LYS A 2 12.67 16.35 -12.69
N ASN A 3 11.96 16.91 -13.67
CA ASN A 3 10.56 16.56 -13.93
C ASN A 3 10.35 15.15 -14.52
N LYS A 4 11.36 14.61 -15.23
CA LYS A 4 11.34 13.23 -15.77
C LYS A 4 11.55 12.20 -14.67
N ILE A 5 12.48 12.47 -13.74
CA ILE A 5 12.74 11.61 -12.57
C ILE A 5 11.50 11.58 -11.66
N GLY A 6 10.91 12.73 -11.37
CA GLY A 6 9.66 12.78 -10.59
C GLY A 6 8.49 12.05 -11.26
N LEU A 7 8.41 12.07 -12.59
CA LEU A 7 7.41 11.28 -13.32
C LEU A 7 7.68 9.78 -13.20
N LEU A 8 8.94 9.35 -13.34
CA LEU A 8 9.32 7.95 -13.20
C LEU A 8 8.96 7.41 -11.80
N ILE A 9 9.28 8.15 -10.74
CA ILE A 9 8.90 7.79 -9.36
C ILE A 9 7.37 7.63 -9.25
N ALA A 10 6.60 8.57 -9.80
CA ALA A 10 5.15 8.50 -9.74
C ALA A 10 4.59 7.28 -10.52
N ILE A 11 5.19 6.92 -11.66
CA ILE A 11 4.83 5.71 -12.42
C ILE A 11 5.16 4.44 -11.63
N LEU A 12 6.33 4.38 -10.98
CA LEU A 12 6.73 3.25 -10.14
C LEU A 12 5.77 3.07 -8.95
N LEU A 13 5.38 4.17 -8.29
CA LEU A 13 4.38 4.15 -7.22
C LEU A 13 3.02 3.68 -7.73
N LEU A 14 2.61 4.12 -8.93
CA LEU A 14 1.37 3.67 -9.55
C LEU A 14 1.39 2.17 -9.83
N GLY A 15 2.46 1.66 -10.44
CA GLY A 15 2.64 0.23 -10.69
C GLY A 15 2.61 -0.59 -9.40
N TYR A 16 3.28 -0.12 -8.35
CA TYR A 16 3.26 -0.77 -7.05
C TYR A 16 1.85 -0.79 -6.42
N GLY A 17 1.07 0.29 -6.57
CA GLY A 17 -0.33 0.35 -6.16
C GLY A 17 -1.20 -0.66 -6.92
N LEU A 18 -1.03 -0.75 -8.24
CA LEU A 18 -1.78 -1.71 -9.07
C LEU A 18 -1.48 -3.16 -8.69
N VAL A 19 -0.22 -3.49 -8.39
CA VAL A 19 0.15 -4.82 -7.88
C VAL A 19 -0.56 -5.10 -6.55
N ARG A 20 -0.60 -4.13 -5.62
CA ARG A 20 -1.32 -4.28 -4.36
C ARG A 20 -2.83 -4.47 -4.55
N ILE A 21 -3.43 -3.77 -5.51
CA ILE A 21 -4.84 -3.97 -5.87
C ILE A 21 -5.05 -5.39 -6.40
N GLY A 22 -4.20 -5.85 -7.32
CA GLY A 22 -4.28 -7.19 -7.89
C GLY A 22 -4.16 -8.27 -6.82
N VAL A 23 -3.12 -8.21 -5.98
CA VAL A 23 -2.86 -9.19 -4.92
C VAL A 23 -3.92 -9.12 -3.82
N GLY A 24 -4.24 -7.93 -3.31
CA GLY A 24 -5.25 -7.77 -2.26
C GLY A 24 -6.65 -8.18 -2.75
N GLY A 25 -6.98 -7.84 -4.00
CA GLY A 25 -8.26 -8.19 -4.61
C GLY A 25 -8.39 -9.68 -4.92
N SER A 26 -7.35 -10.32 -5.46
CA SER A 26 -7.38 -11.76 -5.75
C SER A 26 -7.48 -12.59 -4.47
N LEU A 27 -6.67 -12.25 -3.45
CA LEU A 27 -6.72 -12.93 -2.16
C LEU A 27 -8.07 -12.70 -1.46
N LEU A 28 -8.63 -11.50 -1.51
CA LEU A 28 -9.96 -11.22 -0.98
C LEU A 28 -11.04 -12.03 -1.70
N ALA A 29 -10.99 -12.09 -3.04
CA ALA A 29 -11.93 -12.89 -3.85
C ALA A 29 -11.84 -14.38 -3.54
N GLN A 30 -10.62 -14.92 -3.36
CA GLN A 30 -10.40 -16.30 -2.92
C GLN A 30 -11.02 -16.53 -1.52
N THR A 31 -10.81 -15.61 -0.58
CA THR A 31 -11.35 -15.71 0.79
C THR A 31 -12.88 -15.59 0.85
N MET A 32 -13.49 -15.03 -0.20
CA MET A 32 -14.93 -14.92 -0.37
C MET A 32 -15.51 -16.06 -1.22
N GLU A 33 -14.68 -17.05 -1.60
CA GLU A 33 -15.06 -18.19 -2.44
C GLU A 33 -15.60 -17.76 -3.83
N LEU A 34 -15.25 -16.56 -4.29
CA LEU A 34 -15.63 -16.05 -5.62
C LEU A 34 -14.76 -16.65 -6.72
N ILE A 35 -13.54 -17.02 -6.38
CA ILE A 35 -12.57 -17.71 -7.24
C ILE A 35 -11.93 -18.85 -6.45
N ASN A 36 -11.36 -19.82 -7.15
CA ASN A 36 -10.66 -20.93 -6.51
C ASN A 36 -9.38 -21.28 -7.26
N PHE A 37 -8.26 -20.75 -6.78
CA PHE A 37 -6.92 -21.06 -7.26
C PHE A 37 -6.07 -21.67 -6.13
N PRO A 38 -5.43 -22.83 -6.35
CA PRO A 38 -4.61 -23.48 -5.34
C PRO A 38 -3.49 -22.59 -4.77
N GLU A 39 -2.84 -21.79 -5.63
CA GLU A 39 -1.74 -20.91 -5.24
C GLU A 39 -2.22 -19.78 -4.32
N LEU A 40 -3.43 -19.25 -4.58
CA LEU A 40 -4.04 -18.24 -3.71
C LEU A 40 -4.53 -18.84 -2.40
N ALA A 41 -4.94 -20.11 -2.40
CA ALA A 41 -5.33 -20.82 -1.18
C ALA A 41 -4.13 -21.02 -0.25
N GLU A 42 -2.97 -21.42 -0.78
CA GLU A 42 -1.72 -21.53 -0.02
C GLU A 42 -1.30 -20.18 0.58
N ALA A 43 -1.27 -19.12 -0.24
CA ALA A 43 -0.99 -17.77 0.24
C ALA A 43 -2.02 -17.29 1.30
N THR A 44 -3.27 -17.75 1.21
CA THR A 44 -4.30 -17.47 2.21
C THR A 44 -4.04 -18.17 3.53
N LEU A 45 -3.54 -19.41 3.49
CA LEU A 45 -3.14 -20.16 4.69
C LEU A 45 -1.95 -19.50 5.38
N GLU A 46 -0.92 -19.09 4.64
CA GLU A 46 0.25 -18.40 5.22
C GLU A 46 -0.15 -17.12 5.96
N VAL A 47 -1.03 -16.31 5.36
CA VAL A 47 -1.52 -15.07 6.00
C VAL A 47 -2.40 -15.38 7.20
N LYS A 48 -3.23 -16.42 7.13
CA LYS A 48 -4.04 -16.85 8.27
C LYS A 48 -3.16 -17.29 9.44
N GLU A 49 -2.11 -18.05 9.17
CA GLU A 49 -1.13 -18.45 10.18
C GLU A 49 -0.41 -17.23 10.75
N PHE A 50 0.07 -16.31 9.90
CA PHE A 50 0.70 -15.06 10.34
C PHE A 50 -0.16 -14.27 11.34
N ILE A 51 -1.46 -14.11 11.02
CA ILE A 51 -2.44 -13.41 11.87
C ILE A 51 -2.67 -14.18 13.17
N ASN A 52 -2.88 -15.50 13.11
CA ASN A 52 -3.18 -16.32 14.27
C ASN A 52 -2.02 -16.38 15.26
N THR A 53 -0.79 -16.55 14.77
CA THR A 53 0.43 -16.57 15.59
C THR A 53 0.60 -15.26 16.37
N ARG A 54 0.07 -14.15 15.85
CA ARG A 54 0.15 -12.82 16.46
C ARG A 54 -1.16 -12.38 17.09
N ALA A 55 -2.12 -13.26 17.30
CA ALA A 55 -3.44 -12.89 17.80
C ALA A 55 -3.39 -12.12 19.14
N ASN A 56 -2.42 -12.46 20.01
CA ASN A 56 -2.24 -11.83 21.32
C ASN A 56 -1.36 -10.55 21.29
N GLU A 57 -0.67 -10.31 20.18
CA GLU A 57 0.24 -9.15 20.01
C GLU A 57 -0.43 -8.00 19.24
N GLN A 58 -1.57 -8.29 18.59
CA GLN A 58 -2.30 -7.30 17.81
C GLN A 58 -2.96 -6.24 18.70
N LEU A 59 -2.70 -4.96 18.41
CA LEU A 59 -3.40 -3.85 19.05
C LEU A 59 -4.87 -3.80 18.65
N VAL A 60 -5.15 -4.03 17.37
CA VAL A 60 -6.48 -4.17 16.78
C VAL A 60 -6.57 -5.53 16.09
N PRO A 61 -7.55 -6.38 16.46
CA PRO A 61 -7.70 -7.69 15.84
C PRO A 61 -8.03 -7.59 14.36
N PHE A 62 -7.24 -8.26 13.52
CA PHE A 62 -7.49 -8.40 12.10
C PHE A 62 -8.06 -9.79 11.79
N SER A 63 -9.14 -9.82 11.01
CA SER A 63 -9.51 -11.03 10.27
C SER A 63 -8.71 -11.11 8.97
N VAL A 64 -8.57 -12.30 8.39
CA VAL A 64 -7.92 -12.50 7.07
C VAL A 64 -8.58 -11.62 6.00
N LYS A 65 -9.92 -11.59 5.97
CA LYS A 65 -10.69 -10.72 5.07
C LYS A 65 -10.41 -9.23 5.33
N GLY A 66 -10.35 -8.83 6.60
CA GLY A 66 -10.01 -7.46 6.99
C GLY A 66 -8.61 -7.05 6.54
N TYR A 67 -7.64 -7.96 6.64
CA TYR A 67 -6.25 -7.72 6.24
C TYR A 67 -6.14 -7.54 4.72
N TYR A 68 -6.79 -8.39 3.92
CA TYR A 68 -6.81 -8.23 2.46
C TYR A 68 -7.57 -6.98 2.01
N THR A 69 -8.69 -6.68 2.66
CA THR A 69 -9.43 -5.43 2.41
C THR A 69 -8.54 -4.22 2.69
N TYR A 70 -7.77 -4.26 3.77
CA TYR A 70 -6.83 -3.19 4.11
C TYR A 70 -5.72 -3.05 3.06
N ILE A 71 -5.13 -4.15 2.59
CA ILE A 71 -4.14 -4.14 1.49
C ILE A 71 -4.74 -3.56 0.21
N LEU A 72 -5.97 -3.95 -0.13
CA LEU A 72 -6.68 -3.45 -1.31
C LEU A 72 -6.91 -1.94 -1.22
N ILE A 73 -7.42 -1.44 -0.09
CA ILE A 73 -7.61 -0.01 0.16
C ILE A 73 -6.28 0.76 0.06
N MET A 74 -5.22 0.22 0.65
CA MET A 74 -3.87 0.80 0.51
C MET A 74 -3.43 0.87 -0.95
N GLY A 75 -3.67 -0.20 -1.73
CA GLY A 75 -3.37 -0.22 -3.17
C GLY A 75 -4.13 0.87 -3.93
N ILE A 76 -5.43 1.01 -3.66
CA ILE A 76 -6.29 2.05 -4.24
C ILE A 76 -5.77 3.46 -3.91
N LEU A 77 -5.49 3.73 -2.63
CA LEU A 77 -4.97 5.03 -2.20
C LEU A 77 -3.63 5.36 -2.86
N LEU A 78 -2.73 4.38 -2.93
CA LEU A 78 -1.45 4.54 -3.59
C LEU A 78 -1.60 4.82 -5.09
N SER A 79 -2.44 4.05 -5.79
CA SER A 79 -2.67 4.23 -7.22
C SER A 79 -3.31 5.58 -7.54
N ILE A 80 -4.36 5.97 -6.82
CA ILE A 80 -5.03 7.27 -7.00
C ILE A 80 -4.08 8.42 -6.62
N GLY A 81 -3.35 8.29 -5.50
CA GLY A 81 -2.38 9.27 -5.06
C GLY A 81 -1.23 9.48 -6.06
N ALA A 82 -0.70 8.38 -6.60
CA ALA A 82 0.32 8.41 -7.65
C ALA A 82 -0.22 9.05 -8.94
N PHE A 83 -1.41 8.66 -9.39
CA PHE A 83 -2.07 9.24 -10.56
C PHE A 83 -2.27 10.75 -10.40
N TYR A 84 -2.80 11.20 -9.25
CA TYR A 84 -2.96 12.64 -8.99
C TYR A 84 -1.63 13.38 -8.92
N THR A 85 -0.55 12.72 -8.51
CA THR A 85 0.80 13.30 -8.55
C THR A 85 1.34 13.40 -9.98
N ILE A 86 1.01 12.45 -10.86
CA ILE A 86 1.30 12.53 -12.30
C ILE A 86 0.61 13.77 -12.90
N VAL A 87 -0.68 13.97 -12.63
CA VAL A 87 -1.42 15.16 -13.11
C VAL A 87 -1.17 16.44 -12.27
N ARG A 88 -0.25 16.38 -11.29
CA ARG A 88 0.18 17.49 -10.42
C ARG A 88 -0.95 18.15 -9.59
N LYS A 89 -1.91 17.36 -9.14
CA LYS A 89 -2.97 17.80 -8.21
C LYS A 89 -2.51 17.65 -6.76
N ARG A 90 -2.88 18.62 -5.90
CA ARG A 90 -2.52 18.64 -4.47
C ARG A 90 -2.97 17.38 -3.71
N TRP A 91 -4.14 16.86 -4.08
CA TRP A 91 -4.72 15.63 -3.52
C TRP A 91 -3.82 14.41 -3.68
N GLY A 92 -2.93 14.37 -4.67
CA GLY A 92 -2.01 13.26 -4.86
C GLY A 92 -1.14 13.02 -3.64
N PHE A 93 -0.51 14.08 -3.11
CA PHE A 93 0.34 13.96 -1.92
C PHE A 93 -0.45 13.63 -0.65
N VAL A 94 -1.69 14.13 -0.52
CA VAL A 94 -2.55 13.81 0.63
C VAL A 94 -2.84 12.31 0.67
N LEU A 95 -3.23 11.72 -0.46
CA LEU A 95 -3.51 10.28 -0.56
C LEU A 95 -2.24 9.43 -0.36
N LEU A 96 -1.10 9.88 -0.89
CA LEU A 96 0.18 9.19 -0.67
C LEU A 96 0.61 9.21 0.80
N TRP A 97 0.40 10.33 1.51
CA TRP A 97 0.65 10.39 2.97
C TRP A 97 -0.31 9.50 3.75
N LEU A 98 -1.59 9.46 3.37
CA LEU A 98 -2.57 8.56 3.98
C LEU A 98 -2.17 7.09 3.78
N TYR A 99 -1.74 6.73 2.58
CA TYR A 99 -1.19 5.40 2.28
C TYR A 99 0.03 5.07 3.16
N ILE A 100 0.99 5.99 3.32
CA ILE A 100 2.15 5.78 4.20
C ILE A 100 1.71 5.59 5.65
N GLY A 101 0.75 6.40 6.12
CA GLY A 101 0.18 6.26 7.45
C GLY A 101 -0.45 4.88 7.67
N MET A 102 -1.23 4.40 6.70
CA MET A 102 -1.80 3.05 6.73
C MET A 102 -0.71 1.97 6.72
N HIS A 103 0.35 2.15 5.96
CA HIS A 103 1.46 1.20 5.92
C HIS A 103 2.19 1.13 7.27
N ALA A 104 2.46 2.29 7.88
CA ALA A 104 3.04 2.37 9.21
C ALA A 104 2.13 1.74 10.28
N ALA A 105 0.81 1.97 10.19
CA ALA A 105 -0.16 1.42 11.12
C ALA A 105 -0.16 -0.11 11.14
N LEU A 106 0.13 -0.81 10.03
CA LEU A 106 0.27 -2.26 10.04
C LEU A 106 1.44 -2.72 10.92
N PHE A 107 2.61 -2.08 10.81
CA PHE A 107 3.77 -2.43 11.65
C PHE A 107 3.49 -2.19 13.13
N ILE A 108 2.84 -1.06 13.45
CA ILE A 108 2.44 -0.73 14.82
C ILE A 108 1.43 -1.76 15.32
N ASN A 109 0.45 -2.14 14.49
CA ASN A 109 -0.60 -3.06 14.89
C ASN A 109 -0.07 -4.46 15.24
N PHE A 110 0.87 -4.98 14.44
CA PHE A 110 1.48 -6.29 14.67
C PHE A 110 2.75 -6.24 15.53
N LEU A 111 3.10 -5.07 16.09
CA LEU A 111 4.33 -4.82 16.87
C LEU A 111 5.60 -5.34 16.20
N GLU A 112 5.64 -5.31 14.87
CA GLU A 112 6.62 -6.06 14.09
C GLU A 112 7.80 -5.19 13.65
N ILE A 113 9.00 -5.51 14.12
CA ILE A 113 10.25 -4.96 13.58
C ILE A 113 10.75 -5.90 12.48
N ASN A 114 10.16 -5.75 11.29
CA ASN A 114 10.51 -6.53 10.10
C ASN A 114 11.46 -5.71 9.18
N PRO A 115 12.38 -6.34 8.43
CA PRO A 115 13.10 -5.70 7.32
C PRO A 115 12.21 -4.86 6.39
N LYS A 116 10.91 -5.17 6.27
CA LYS A 116 9.92 -4.36 5.53
C LYS A 116 9.76 -2.93 6.05
N ILE A 117 10.18 -2.60 7.27
CA ILE A 117 10.28 -1.21 7.75
C ILE A 117 11.22 -0.39 6.86
N ILE A 118 12.27 -0.98 6.31
CA ILE A 118 13.17 -0.31 5.37
C ILE A 118 12.38 0.18 4.14
N VAL A 119 11.43 -0.62 3.65
CA VAL A 119 10.56 -0.24 2.53
C VAL A 119 9.68 0.95 2.90
N LEU A 120 9.15 1.01 4.13
CA LEU A 120 8.40 2.16 4.62
C LEU A 120 9.26 3.43 4.65
N VAL A 121 10.48 3.34 5.19
CA VAL A 121 11.43 4.47 5.23
C VAL A 121 11.78 4.94 3.81
N LEU A 122 12.06 4.01 2.89
CA LEU A 122 12.30 4.33 1.49
C LEU A 122 11.10 5.02 0.84
N GLN A 123 9.87 4.60 1.15
CA GLN A 123 8.65 5.26 0.65
C GLN A 123 8.52 6.70 1.14
N VAL A 124 8.87 6.97 2.41
CA VAL A 124 8.89 8.32 2.97
C VAL A 124 9.91 9.19 2.23
N ILE A 125 11.15 8.68 2.04
CA ILE A 125 12.21 9.39 1.31
C ILE A 125 11.80 9.67 -0.13
N LEU A 126 11.22 8.68 -0.81
CA LEU A 126 10.69 8.81 -2.17
C LEU A 126 9.58 9.87 -2.25
N LEU A 127 8.68 9.94 -1.26
CA LEU A 127 7.61 10.92 -1.25
C LEU A 127 8.13 12.35 -1.07
N PHE A 128 9.10 12.56 -0.17
CA PHE A 128 9.79 13.86 -0.03
C PHE A 128 10.52 14.26 -1.32
N THR A 129 11.22 13.31 -1.93
CA THR A 129 11.92 13.51 -3.21
C THR A 129 10.94 13.87 -4.31
N LEU A 130 9.81 13.16 -4.39
CA LEU A 130 8.75 13.43 -5.35
C LEU A 130 8.13 14.82 -5.17
N LYS A 131 7.90 15.26 -3.92
CA LYS A 131 7.41 16.60 -3.61
C LYS A 131 8.36 17.69 -4.09
N HIS A 132 9.67 17.48 -3.93
CA HIS A 132 10.69 18.42 -4.40
C HIS A 132 10.80 18.43 -5.94
N LEU A 133 10.78 17.26 -6.58
CA LEU A 133 10.98 17.13 -8.03
C LEU A 133 9.73 17.47 -8.85
N ARG A 134 8.54 17.28 -8.29
CA ARG A 134 7.24 17.45 -8.97
C ARG A 134 6.19 18.06 -8.04
N PRO A 135 6.34 19.33 -7.63
CA PRO A 135 5.39 19.98 -6.75
C PRO A 135 4.00 20.11 -7.39
N PRO A 136 2.93 20.23 -6.59
CA PRO A 136 1.58 20.51 -7.08
C PRO A 136 1.53 21.82 -7.85
N LYS A 137 0.69 21.91 -8.88
CA LYS A 137 0.40 23.21 -9.51
C LYS A 137 -0.35 24.12 -8.51
N PRO A 138 -0.08 25.43 -8.49
CA PRO A 138 -0.90 26.39 -7.75
C PRO A 138 -2.35 26.33 -8.28
N LEU A 139 -3.30 26.56 -7.38
CA LEU A 139 -4.71 26.75 -7.76
C LEU A 139 -4.78 28.13 -8.42
N ASN A 140 -4.98 28.16 -9.73
CA ASN A 140 -5.44 29.38 -10.42
C ASN A 140 -6.91 29.58 -10.10
#